data_AF-A0AAN6KWD4-F1
#
_entry.id   AF-A0AAN6KWD4-F1
#
_cell.length_a   1.000
_cell.length_b   1.000
_cell.length_c   1.000
_cell.angle_alpha   90.00
_cell.angle_beta   90.00
_cell.angle_gamma   90.00
#
_symmetry.space_group_name_H-M   'P 1'
#
loop_
_entity.id
_entity.type
_entity.pdbx_description
1 polymer ?
#
loop_
_entity_poly.entity_id
_entity_poly.type
_entity_poly.pdbx_seq_one_letter_code
_entity_poly.pdbx_strand_id
1 'polypeptide(L)'
;MDLGPLASGGEQLLGHILGGHLYSEAGFEPQFSGTVKYAEDYLTSDANGAYARPSCSLTVVPDNGVDLPFLMEIHGIQKAVPSLDIIFAGNTTGLQVPYGYSYSIWTPTFFGGSANYSNLQDSVFVGSETASSSPITGAFAVAMKFSKARAHDKQFEWRSGG
;
A
#
# COMPACT_ATOMS: atom_id res chain seq x y z
N MET A 1 -15.17 4.21 -5.95
CA MET A 1 -16.64 4.27 -5.72
C MET A 1 -16.86 4.82 -4.33
N ASP A 2 -17.72 5.82 -4.18
CA ASP A 2 -18.12 6.30 -2.86
C ASP A 2 -19.14 5.33 -2.25
N LEU A 3 -18.85 4.84 -1.04
CA LEU A 3 -19.69 3.93 -0.27
C LEU A 3 -20.53 4.66 0.79
N GLY A 4 -20.32 5.97 0.96
CA GLY A 4 -21.11 6.84 1.82
C GLY A 4 -20.40 7.28 3.10
N PRO A 5 -21.13 8.06 3.93
CA PRO A 5 -20.57 8.67 5.12
C PRO A 5 -20.38 7.66 6.26
N LEU A 6 -19.34 7.89 7.06
CA LEU A 6 -19.06 7.17 8.31
C LEU A 6 -19.69 7.89 9.50
N ALA A 7 -19.95 7.14 10.58
CA ALA A 7 -20.42 7.72 11.85
C ALA A 7 -19.43 8.74 12.46
N SER A 8 -18.16 8.65 12.10
CA SER A 8 -17.11 9.62 12.46
C SER A 8 -17.21 10.96 11.69
N GLY A 9 -18.11 11.07 10.72
CA GLY A 9 -18.27 12.24 9.84
C GLY A 9 -17.36 12.25 8.61
N GLY A 10 -16.49 11.24 8.43
CA GLY A 10 -15.71 11.04 7.22
C GLY A 10 -16.43 10.24 6.15
N GLU A 11 -15.69 9.76 5.15
CA GLU A 11 -16.24 8.98 4.03
C GLU A 11 -15.60 7.59 3.96
N GLN A 12 -16.33 6.66 3.36
CA GLN A 12 -15.81 5.36 2.96
C GLN A 12 -15.80 5.27 1.44
N LEU A 13 -14.66 4.88 0.88
CA LEU A 13 -14.44 4.74 -0.56
C LEU A 13 -13.98 3.30 -0.86
N LEU A 14 -14.45 2.74 -1.98
CA LEU A 14 -13.91 1.53 -2.58
C LEU A 14 -13.04 1.89 -3.78
N GLY A 15 -11.74 1.70 -3.67
CA GLY A 15 -10.78 1.80 -4.76
C GLY A 15 -10.56 0.42 -5.41
N HIS A 16 -10.66 0.35 -6.73
CA HIS A 16 -10.28 -0.87 -7.46
C HIS A 16 -8.80 -0.78 -7.85
N ILE A 17 -8.00 -1.72 -7.37
CA ILE A 17 -6.59 -1.83 -7.76
C ILE A 17 -6.57 -2.70 -9.02
N LEU A 18 -6.35 -2.06 -10.17
CA LEU A 18 -6.47 -2.70 -11.49
C LEU A 18 -5.42 -3.80 -11.73
N GLY A 19 -4.33 -3.78 -10.97
CA GLY A 19 -3.24 -4.73 -11.03
C GLY A 19 -1.98 -4.16 -10.42
N GLY A 20 -0.91 -4.95 -10.42
CA GLY A 20 0.37 -4.55 -9.87
C GLY A 20 1.36 -5.70 -9.90
N HIS A 21 2.57 -5.41 -9.47
CA HIS A 21 3.64 -6.38 -9.38
C HIS A 21 4.38 -6.19 -8.06
N LEU A 22 4.58 -7.29 -7.34
CA LEU A 22 5.29 -7.32 -6.06
C LEU A 22 6.52 -8.20 -6.23
N TYR A 23 7.68 -7.66 -5.87
CA TYR A 23 8.93 -8.38 -5.96
C TYR A 23 9.85 -8.02 -4.80
N SER A 24 10.75 -8.96 -4.50
CA SER A 24 11.82 -8.74 -3.53
C SER A 24 12.99 -8.03 -4.17
N GLU A 25 13.60 -7.10 -3.43
CA GLU A 25 14.89 -6.55 -3.83
C GLU A 25 16.01 -7.56 -3.59
N ALA A 26 17.11 -7.40 -4.32
CA ALA A 26 18.31 -8.21 -4.14
C ALA A 26 18.76 -8.23 -2.67
N GLY A 27 18.93 -9.43 -2.11
CA GLY A 27 19.37 -9.64 -0.73
C GLY A 27 18.25 -9.68 0.32
N PHE A 28 17.00 -9.49 -0.06
CA PHE A 28 15.85 -9.80 0.79
C PHE A 28 15.50 -11.30 0.72
N GLU A 29 15.06 -11.90 1.83
CA GLU A 29 14.60 -13.30 1.83
C GLU A 29 13.17 -13.38 2.35
N PRO A 30 12.26 -14.11 1.66
CA PRO A 30 12.50 -14.91 0.46
C PRO A 30 12.67 -14.05 -0.81
N GLN A 31 13.50 -14.49 -1.75
CA GLN A 31 13.51 -13.92 -3.12
C GLN A 31 12.27 -14.38 -3.89
N PHE A 32 11.42 -13.44 -4.31
CA PHE A 32 10.24 -13.75 -5.14
C PHE A 32 9.84 -12.60 -6.06
N SER A 33 9.00 -12.94 -7.03
CA SER A 33 8.34 -12.06 -7.99
C SER A 33 6.91 -12.57 -8.16
N GLY A 34 5.93 -11.67 -8.16
CA GLY A 34 4.53 -12.06 -8.27
C GLY A 34 3.62 -10.95 -8.78
N THR A 35 2.56 -11.36 -9.46
CA THR A 35 1.53 -10.48 -9.99
C THR A 35 0.41 -10.29 -8.97
N VAL A 36 -0.01 -9.04 -8.77
CA VAL A 36 -1.15 -8.68 -7.91
C VAL A 36 -2.46 -8.91 -8.68
N LYS A 37 -3.42 -9.59 -8.04
CA LYS A 37 -4.76 -9.88 -8.54
C LYS A 37 -5.80 -9.69 -7.43
N TYR A 38 -7.07 -9.55 -7.83
CA TYR A 38 -8.23 -9.46 -6.93
C TYR A 38 -7.99 -8.46 -5.80
N ALA A 39 -7.74 -7.21 -6.18
CA ALA A 39 -7.18 -6.21 -5.30
C ALA A 39 -8.13 -5.02 -5.14
N GLU A 40 -8.45 -4.68 -3.90
CA GLU A 40 -9.37 -3.61 -3.53
C GLU A 40 -8.80 -2.80 -2.36
N ASP A 41 -9.12 -1.51 -2.32
CA ASP A 41 -8.81 -0.61 -1.20
C ASP A 41 -10.11 -0.08 -0.58
N TYR A 42 -10.36 -0.48 0.67
CA TYR A 42 -11.49 -0.04 1.47
C TYR A 42 -11.12 1.22 2.27
N LEU A 43 -10.77 2.27 1.54
CA LEU A 43 -10.23 3.51 2.08
C LEU A 43 -11.29 4.26 2.89
N THR A 44 -10.86 4.81 4.03
CA THR A 44 -11.68 5.76 4.80
C THR A 44 -10.99 7.10 4.95
N SER A 45 -11.73 8.20 4.99
CA SER A 45 -11.21 9.53 5.26
C SER A 45 -11.72 10.05 6.61
N ASP A 46 -11.03 11.03 7.17
CA ASP A 46 -11.56 11.85 8.26
C ASP A 46 -12.53 12.92 7.75
N ALA A 47 -13.33 13.48 8.66
CA ALA A 47 -14.38 14.44 8.33
C ALA A 47 -13.88 15.73 7.65
N ASN A 48 -12.61 16.09 7.87
CA ASN A 48 -11.97 17.24 7.22
C ASN A 48 -11.15 16.85 5.98
N GLY A 49 -11.11 15.57 5.61
CA GLY A 49 -10.34 15.02 4.49
C GLY A 49 -8.82 15.14 4.63
N ALA A 50 -8.29 15.45 5.81
CA ALA A 50 -6.86 15.66 6.02
C ALA A 50 -6.04 14.36 5.97
N TYR A 51 -6.62 13.23 6.37
CA TYR A 51 -5.98 11.92 6.44
C TYR A 51 -6.89 10.84 5.87
N ALA A 52 -6.35 10.09 4.91
CA ALA A 52 -6.93 8.84 4.48
C ALA A 52 -6.32 7.65 5.23
N ARG A 53 -7.13 6.62 5.44
CA ARG A 53 -6.81 5.34 6.08
C ARG A 53 -7.13 4.24 5.08
N PRO A 54 -6.20 3.95 4.16
CA PRO A 54 -6.32 2.88 3.21
C PRO A 54 -6.32 1.51 3.91
N SER A 55 -7.04 0.57 3.32
CA SER A 55 -7.20 -0.79 3.79
C SER A 55 -7.30 -1.72 2.60
N CYS A 56 -6.15 -2.06 2.05
CA CYS A 56 -6.05 -2.88 0.86
C CYS A 56 -6.10 -4.37 1.19
N SER A 57 -6.86 -5.12 0.41
CA SER A 57 -6.83 -6.59 0.39
C SER A 57 -6.52 -7.04 -1.03
N LEU A 58 -5.47 -7.86 -1.20
CA LEU A 58 -4.99 -8.28 -2.51
C LEU A 58 -4.38 -9.68 -2.50
N THR A 59 -4.49 -10.38 -3.62
CA THR A 59 -3.85 -11.70 -3.82
C THR A 59 -2.58 -11.53 -4.65
N VAL A 60 -1.47 -12.10 -4.18
CA VAL A 60 -0.22 -12.16 -4.95
C VAL A 60 -0.08 -13.56 -5.54
N VAL A 61 0.05 -13.64 -6.86
CA VAL A 61 0.30 -14.88 -7.59
C VAL A 61 1.78 -14.93 -7.99
N PRO A 62 2.60 -15.81 -7.39
CA PRO A 62 4.01 -15.95 -7.77
C PRO A 62 4.21 -16.28 -9.25
N ASP A 63 5.23 -15.67 -9.85
CA ASP A 63 5.49 -15.81 -11.28
C ASP A 63 6.22 -17.12 -11.65
N ASN A 64 6.72 -17.86 -10.66
CA ASN A 64 7.48 -19.08 -10.89
C ASN A 64 6.63 -20.29 -11.34
N GLY A 65 5.30 -20.16 -11.30
CA GLY A 65 4.35 -21.19 -11.75
C GLY A 65 4.26 -22.45 -10.89
N VAL A 66 5.01 -22.52 -9.78
CA VAL A 66 5.02 -23.67 -8.87
C VAL A 66 4.47 -23.31 -7.50
N ASP A 67 4.74 -22.09 -7.04
CA ASP A 67 4.28 -21.65 -5.73
C ASP A 67 2.80 -21.26 -5.71
N LEU A 68 2.17 -21.51 -4.57
CA LEU A 68 0.77 -21.17 -4.34
C LEU A 68 0.61 -19.67 -4.05
N PRO A 69 -0.48 -19.04 -4.53
CA PRO A 69 -0.81 -17.65 -4.20
C PRO A 69 -0.94 -17.42 -2.69
N PHE A 70 -0.64 -16.20 -2.26
CA PHE A 70 -0.84 -15.74 -0.88
C PHE A 70 -1.65 -14.46 -0.84
N LEU A 71 -2.31 -14.23 0.29
CA LEU A 71 -3.03 -12.99 0.57
C LEU A 71 -2.04 -11.97 1.16
N MET A 72 -2.21 -10.72 0.76
CA MET A 72 -1.56 -9.57 1.38
C MET A 72 -2.63 -8.56 1.75
N GLU A 73 -2.62 -8.15 3.00
CA GLU A 73 -3.44 -7.04 3.50
C GLU A 73 -2.53 -5.87 3.83
N ILE A 74 -2.89 -4.66 3.41
CA ILE A 74 -2.09 -3.46 3.66
C ILE A 74 -2.97 -2.42 4.32
N HIS A 75 -2.61 -2.05 5.55
CA HIS A 75 -3.26 -0.96 6.25
C HIS A 75 -2.31 0.22 6.33
N GLY A 76 -2.86 1.43 6.42
CA GLY A 76 -2.03 2.59 6.61
C GLY A 76 -2.79 3.83 7.04
N ILE A 77 -2.02 4.89 7.17
CA ILE A 77 -2.50 6.26 7.23
C ILE A 77 -1.67 7.07 6.26
N GLN A 78 -2.32 7.93 5.50
CA GLN A 78 -1.65 8.81 4.55
C GLN A 78 -2.23 10.21 4.62
N LYS A 79 -1.33 11.18 4.48
CA LYS A 79 -1.66 12.58 4.20
C LYS A 79 -1.05 12.94 2.86
N ALA A 80 -1.92 13.15 1.87
CA ALA A 80 -1.50 13.62 0.56
C ALA A 80 -0.93 15.04 0.67
N VAL A 81 0.15 15.32 -0.08
CA VAL A 81 0.51 16.72 -0.31
C VAL A 81 -0.37 17.32 -1.42
N PRO A 82 -0.60 18.64 -1.46
CA PRO A 82 -1.49 19.25 -2.45
C PRO A 82 -1.13 18.96 -3.92
N SER A 83 0.13 18.63 -4.22
CA SER A 83 0.53 18.25 -5.58
C SER A 83 -0.07 16.93 -6.07
N LEU A 84 -0.65 16.11 -5.18
CA LEU A 84 -1.33 14.87 -5.54
C LEU A 84 -2.78 15.07 -5.98
N ASP A 85 -3.39 16.24 -5.74
CA ASP A 85 -4.81 16.48 -6.05
C ASP A 85 -5.12 16.24 -7.54
N ILE A 86 -4.22 16.69 -8.43
CA ILE A 86 -4.33 16.48 -9.87
C ILE A 86 -4.16 15.00 -10.28
N ILE A 87 -3.35 14.23 -9.53
CA ILE A 87 -3.15 12.80 -9.76
C ILE A 87 -4.42 12.04 -9.35
N PHE A 88 -4.96 12.33 -8.16
CA PHE A 88 -6.15 11.67 -7.64
C PHE A 88 -7.43 12.05 -8.37
N ALA A 89 -7.48 13.22 -9.00
CA ALA A 89 -8.56 13.57 -9.92
C ALA A 89 -8.65 12.64 -11.15
N GLY A 90 -7.59 11.85 -11.44
CA GLY A 90 -7.60 10.80 -12.46
C GLY A 90 -7.66 11.29 -13.91
N ASN A 91 -7.79 12.60 -14.14
CA ASN A 91 -7.80 13.21 -15.48
C ASN A 91 -6.48 13.95 -15.75
N THR A 92 -5.44 13.17 -16.00
CA THR A 92 -4.07 13.69 -16.20
C THR A 92 -3.67 13.77 -17.68
N THR A 93 -4.56 13.42 -18.61
CA THR A 93 -4.28 13.38 -20.05
C THR A 93 -3.88 14.75 -20.58
N GLY A 94 -2.68 14.84 -21.17
CA GLY A 94 -2.15 16.08 -21.74
C GLY A 94 -1.61 17.09 -20.72
N LEU A 95 -1.56 16.73 -19.44
CA LEU A 95 -1.02 17.57 -18.37
C LEU A 95 0.40 17.12 -18.00
N GLN A 96 1.28 18.08 -17.72
CA GLN A 96 2.56 17.77 -17.06
C GLN A 96 2.27 17.54 -15.57
N VAL A 97 2.28 16.28 -15.15
CA VAL A 97 1.99 15.89 -13.77
C VAL A 97 3.29 15.55 -13.05
N PRO A 98 3.69 16.32 -12.02
CA PRO A 98 4.87 15.99 -11.23
C PRO A 98 4.63 14.71 -10.42
N TYR A 99 5.70 14.00 -10.07
CA TYR A 99 5.61 12.97 -9.03
C TYR A 99 5.15 13.61 -7.73
N GLY A 100 4.20 12.96 -7.05
CA GLY A 100 3.79 13.33 -5.70
C GLY A 100 4.18 12.26 -4.69
N TYR A 101 4.28 12.67 -3.43
CA TYR A 101 4.51 11.78 -2.31
C TYR A 101 3.43 11.98 -1.25
N SER A 102 3.12 10.94 -0.50
CA SER A 102 2.26 11.04 0.68
C SER A 102 3.15 10.98 1.93
N TYR A 103 2.78 11.72 2.98
CA TYR A 103 3.28 11.39 4.31
C TYR A 103 2.49 10.18 4.77
N SER A 104 3.07 8.99 4.62
CA SER A 104 2.36 7.74 4.83
C SER A 104 3.14 6.75 5.68
N ILE A 105 2.41 5.96 6.46
CA ILE A 105 2.90 4.73 7.06
C ILE A 105 2.00 3.61 6.57
N TRP A 106 2.62 2.59 5.97
CA TRP A 106 1.94 1.40 5.48
C TRP A 106 2.46 0.15 6.19
N THR A 107 1.57 -0.75 6.59
CA THR A 107 1.90 -1.99 7.29
C THR A 107 1.28 -3.16 6.55
N PRO A 108 2.04 -3.86 5.68
CA PRO A 108 1.55 -5.05 5.04
C PRO A 108 1.66 -6.27 5.96
N THR A 109 0.65 -7.13 5.88
CA THR A 109 0.60 -8.46 6.51
C THR A 109 0.34 -9.49 5.43
N PHE A 110 0.98 -10.66 5.55
CA PHE A 110 0.93 -11.73 4.57
C PHE A 110 0.29 -12.97 5.17
N PHE A 111 -0.49 -13.71 4.38
CA PHE A 111 -1.17 -14.93 4.83
C PHE A 111 -1.15 -16.04 3.78
N GLY A 112 -0.84 -17.26 4.22
CA GLY A 112 -0.91 -18.46 3.39
C GLY A 112 0.19 -18.55 2.32
N GLY A 113 -0.10 -19.25 1.22
CA GLY A 113 0.84 -19.55 0.14
C GLY A 113 1.77 -20.74 0.43
N SER A 114 2.78 -20.90 -0.42
CA SER A 114 3.83 -21.91 -0.26
C SER A 114 4.65 -21.72 1.02
N ALA A 115 5.23 -22.81 1.53
CA ALA A 115 6.11 -22.80 2.71
C ALA A 115 7.31 -21.82 2.58
N ASN A 116 7.76 -21.57 1.35
CA ASN A 116 8.82 -20.60 1.04
C ASN A 116 8.47 -19.15 1.46
N TYR A 117 7.19 -18.84 1.66
CA TYR A 117 6.71 -17.51 2.09
C TYR A 117 6.41 -17.42 3.58
N SER A 118 6.68 -18.46 4.38
CA SER A 118 6.49 -18.45 5.84
C SER A 118 7.14 -17.25 6.52
N ASN A 119 8.38 -16.91 6.14
CA ASN A 119 9.09 -15.75 6.68
C ASN A 119 8.36 -14.42 6.42
N LEU A 120 7.54 -14.28 5.38
CA LEU A 120 6.70 -13.08 5.19
C LEU A 120 5.62 -12.98 6.27
N GLN A 121 5.04 -14.11 6.67
CA GLN A 121 3.97 -14.16 7.68
C GLN A 121 4.52 -13.91 9.09
N ASP A 122 5.76 -14.34 9.34
CA ASP A 122 6.44 -14.20 10.63
C ASP A 122 7.22 -12.88 10.80
N SER A 123 6.96 -11.91 9.92
CA SER A 123 7.71 -10.65 9.85
C SER A 123 6.81 -9.43 9.98
N VAL A 124 7.33 -8.39 10.62
CA VAL A 124 6.71 -7.07 10.63
C VAL A 124 7.32 -6.23 9.52
N PHE A 125 6.48 -5.50 8.79
CA PHE A 125 6.89 -4.63 7.70
C PHE A 125 6.34 -3.23 7.88
N VAL A 126 7.10 -2.25 7.40
CA VAL A 126 6.67 -0.86 7.27
C VAL A 126 7.04 -0.38 5.88
N GLY A 127 6.18 0.43 5.26
CA GLY A 127 6.43 0.98 3.94
C GLY A 127 6.08 2.44 3.76
N SER A 128 6.61 2.97 2.67
CA SER A 128 6.37 4.31 2.14
C SER A 128 5.80 4.22 0.73
N GLU A 129 5.14 5.28 0.29
CA GLU A 129 4.43 5.35 -0.98
C GLU A 129 4.80 6.61 -1.76
N THR A 130 4.78 6.47 -3.09
CA THR A 130 4.73 7.59 -4.04
C THR A 130 3.65 7.32 -5.08
N ALA A 131 3.07 8.37 -5.63
CA ALA A 131 2.04 8.26 -6.67
C ALA A 131 2.39 9.12 -7.90
N SER A 132 1.96 8.64 -9.06
CA SER A 132 2.19 9.27 -10.35
C SER A 132 1.01 9.09 -11.29
N SER A 133 1.01 9.81 -12.41
CA SER A 133 0.02 9.61 -13.48
C SER A 133 0.05 8.18 -14.02
N SER A 134 -1.11 7.68 -14.47
CA SER A 134 -1.24 6.40 -15.18
C SER A 134 -1.56 6.65 -16.67
N PRO A 135 -1.12 5.78 -17.59
CA PRO A 135 -1.59 5.79 -18.97
C PRO A 135 -3.06 5.33 -19.10
N ILE A 136 -3.64 4.74 -18.05
CA ILE A 136 -5.04 4.33 -18.02
C ILE A 136 -5.89 5.54 -17.59
N THR A 137 -6.82 5.96 -18.45
CA THR A 137 -7.75 7.06 -18.15
C THR A 137 -8.51 6.81 -16.85
N GLY A 138 -8.52 7.80 -15.95
CA GLY A 138 -9.20 7.72 -14.66
C GLY A 138 -8.43 6.96 -13.58
N ALA A 139 -7.20 6.53 -13.85
CA ALA A 139 -6.35 5.84 -12.89
C ALA A 139 -5.07 6.64 -12.58
N PHE A 140 -4.41 6.23 -11.50
CA PHE A 140 -3.06 6.65 -11.14
C PHE A 140 -2.21 5.43 -10.80
N ALA A 141 -0.89 5.59 -10.84
CA ALA A 141 0.05 4.54 -10.46
C ALA A 141 0.57 4.82 -9.06
N VAL A 142 0.77 3.75 -8.29
CA VAL A 142 1.30 3.80 -6.93
C VAL A 142 2.54 2.92 -6.87
N ALA A 143 3.63 3.48 -6.35
CA ALA A 143 4.85 2.75 -6.06
C ALA A 143 5.07 2.71 -4.55
N MET A 144 5.14 1.50 -4.00
CA MET A 144 5.35 1.26 -2.57
C MET A 144 6.67 0.55 -2.34
N LYS A 145 7.33 0.93 -1.25
CA LYS A 145 8.55 0.27 -0.76
C LYS A 145 8.32 -0.25 0.64
N PHE A 146 8.33 -1.58 0.79
CA PHE A 146 8.22 -2.21 2.11
C PHE A 146 9.59 -2.64 2.62
N SER A 147 9.79 -2.44 3.92
CA SER A 147 11.00 -2.83 4.65
C SER A 147 10.61 -3.68 5.85
N LYS A 148 11.29 -4.81 6.04
CA LYS A 148 11.14 -5.63 7.24
C LYS A 148 11.67 -4.86 8.45
N ALA A 149 10.82 -4.61 9.44
CA ALA A 149 11.22 -4.06 10.71
C ALA A 149 12.13 -5.08 11.42
N ARG A 150 13.38 -4.69 11.72
CA ARG A 150 14.31 -5.60 12.40
C ARG A 150 14.00 -5.66 13.90
N ALA A 151 13.97 -6.87 14.44
CA ALA A 151 13.72 -7.09 15.86
C ALA A 151 14.97 -6.94 16.76
N HIS A 152 16.20 -6.89 16.23
CA HIS A 152 17.36 -7.31 17.04
C HIS A 152 18.53 -6.36 17.34
N ASP A 153 18.68 -5.15 16.79
CA ASP A 153 19.97 -4.44 16.98
C ASP A 153 19.92 -3.03 17.59
N LYS A 154 18.76 -2.38 17.73
CA LYS A 154 18.66 -1.05 18.36
C LYS A 154 17.36 -0.88 19.12
N GLN A 155 17.36 -1.25 20.40
CA GLN A 155 16.34 -0.81 21.35
C GLN A 155 16.70 0.60 21.81
N PHE A 156 15.80 1.56 21.59
CA PHE A 156 15.92 2.89 22.16
C PHE A 156 15.07 2.93 23.43
N GLU A 157 15.70 3.19 24.58
CA GLU A 157 15.01 3.43 25.84
C GLU A 157 14.61 4.90 25.92
N TRP A 158 13.32 5.17 26.11
CA TRP A 158 12.80 6.52 26.34
C TRP A 158 12.48 6.68 27.82
N ARG A 159 13.00 7.74 28.47
CA ARG A 159 12.45 8.19 29.76
C ARG A 159 11.26 9.08 29.46
N SER A 160 10.08 8.75 29.97
CA SER A 160 9.00 9.74 30.06
C SER A 160 9.49 10.89 30.94
N GLY A 161 9.56 12.10 30.39
CA GLY A 161 9.87 13.29 31.18
C GLY A 161 8.83 13.44 32.31
N GLY A 162 9.32 13.58 33.54
CA GLY A 162 8.51 13.99 34.69
C GLY A 162 8.29 15.50 34.74
#